data_AF-A0A7J3QD92-F1
#
_entry.id   AF-A0A7J3QD92-F1
#
_cell.length_a   1.000
_cell.length_b   1.000
_cell.length_c   1.000
_cell.angle_alpha   90.00
_cell.angle_beta   90.00
_cell.angle_gamma   90.00
#
_symmetry.space_group_name_H-M   'P 1'
#
loop_
_entity.id
_entity.type
_entity.pdbx_description
1 polymer ?
#
loop_
_entity_poly.entity_id
_entity_poly.type
_entity_poly.pdbx_seq_one_letter_code
_entity_poly.pdbx_strand_id
1 'polypeptide(L)'
;MYISKEDLDWGIKLLSDMISIATVNPPGKNFDVFARYVSNILNDIGMFVDVVEVPRDVVEGICRECVGYPRYIVVGRAGFGKPVIQFNGHYDVVPAG
;
A
#
# COMPACT_ATOMS: atom_id res chain seq x y z
N MET A 1 -4.71 27.25 2.72
CA MET A 1 -4.20 26.27 1.72
C MET A 1 -5.37 25.95 0.82
N TYR A 2 -5.30 26.35 -0.45
CA TYR A 2 -6.33 26.02 -1.43
C TYR A 2 -5.85 24.80 -2.21
N ILE A 3 -6.61 23.71 -2.16
CA ILE A 3 -6.39 22.53 -2.99
C ILE A 3 -7.05 22.84 -4.33
N SER A 4 -6.34 22.64 -5.45
CA SER A 4 -6.94 22.84 -6.77
C SER A 4 -8.06 21.83 -6.99
N LYS A 5 -9.02 22.15 -7.86
CA LYS A 5 -10.06 21.18 -8.21
C LYS A 5 -9.45 19.90 -8.80
N GLU A 6 -8.39 20.04 -9.58
CA GLU A 6 -7.66 18.93 -10.20
C GLU A 6 -7.02 18.02 -9.15
N ASP A 7 -6.31 18.57 -8.16
CA ASP A 7 -5.71 17.80 -7.07
C ASP A 7 -6.77 17.10 -6.21
N LEU A 8 -7.90 17.76 -5.98
CA LEU A 8 -9.03 17.18 -5.25
C LEU A 8 -9.64 16.00 -6.02
N ASP A 9 -9.90 16.19 -7.31
CA ASP A 9 -10.45 15.16 -8.19
C ASP A 9 -9.48 13.97 -8.30
N TRP A 10 -8.16 14.24 -8.39
CA TRP A 10 -7.12 13.20 -8.35
C TRP A 10 -7.12 12.43 -7.04
N GLY A 11 -7.19 13.11 -5.89
CA GLY A 11 -7.21 12.48 -4.58
C GLY A 11 -8.45 11.61 -4.36
N ILE A 12 -9.63 12.07 -4.80
CA ILE A 12 -10.88 11.30 -4.75
C ILE A 12 -10.78 10.06 -5.62
N LYS A 13 -10.24 10.19 -6.84
CA LYS A 13 -10.05 9.05 -7.74
C LYS A 13 -9.09 8.03 -7.15
N LEU A 14 -7.93 8.48 -6.67
CA LEU A 14 -6.93 7.63 -6.02
C LEU A 14 -7.55 6.85 -4.85
N LEU A 15 -8.26 7.53 -3.96
CA LEU A 15 -8.90 6.90 -2.81
C LEU A 15 -9.97 5.88 -3.25
N SER A 16 -10.78 6.23 -4.26
CA SER A 16 -11.84 5.36 -4.78
C SER A 16 -11.28 4.09 -5.42
N ASP A 17 -10.20 4.21 -6.19
CA ASP A 17 -9.48 3.08 -6.78
C ASP A 17 -8.87 2.19 -5.69
N MET A 18 -8.24 2.78 -4.67
CA MET A 18 -7.69 2.06 -3.52
C MET A 18 -8.76 1.25 -2.77
N ILE A 19 -9.92 1.86 -2.48
CA ILE A 19 -11.04 1.19 -1.80
C ILE A 19 -11.62 0.06 -2.65
N SER A 20 -11.60 0.21 -3.98
CA SER A 20 -12.11 -0.81 -4.91
C SER A 20 -11.28 -2.09 -4.92
N ILE A 21 -10.03 -2.05 -4.43
CA ILE A 21 -9.18 -3.23 -4.24
C ILE A 21 -9.46 -3.82 -2.87
N ALA A 22 -10.22 -4.91 -2.81
CA ALA A 22 -10.61 -5.55 -1.56
C ALA A 22 -9.42 -6.24 -0.85
N THR A 23 -8.65 -5.48 -0.07
CA THR A 23 -7.46 -5.90 0.72
C THR A 23 -7.84 -6.59 2.04
N VAL A 24 -8.76 -7.56 1.97
CA VAL A 24 -9.37 -8.15 3.17
C VAL A 24 -8.40 -9.08 3.91
N ASN A 25 -8.22 -8.82 5.21
CA ASN A 25 -7.41 -9.57 6.15
C ASN A 25 -8.22 -9.91 7.43
N PRO A 26 -8.24 -11.18 7.88
CA PRO A 26 -7.74 -12.38 7.21
C PRO A 26 -8.51 -12.73 5.92
N PRO A 27 -7.89 -13.44 4.96
CA PRO A 27 -6.53 -14.01 5.02
C PRO A 27 -5.42 -13.13 4.39
N GLY A 28 -5.74 -12.00 3.77
CA GLY A 28 -4.79 -11.15 3.02
C GLY A 28 -5.03 -11.17 1.51
N LYS A 29 -6.28 -10.96 1.10
CA LYS A 29 -6.67 -10.98 -0.34
C LYS A 29 -6.16 -9.74 -1.07
N ASN A 30 -5.80 -9.89 -2.35
CA ASN A 30 -5.47 -8.80 -3.28
C ASN A 30 -4.32 -7.87 -2.83
N PHE A 31 -3.45 -8.32 -1.92
CA PHE A 31 -2.31 -7.51 -1.48
C PHE A 31 -1.30 -7.25 -2.59
N ASP A 32 -1.13 -8.19 -3.51
CA ASP A 32 -0.31 -8.06 -4.71
C ASP A 32 -0.88 -7.02 -5.68
N VAL A 33 -2.21 -7.03 -5.87
CA VAL A 33 -2.93 -6.08 -6.71
C VAL A 33 -2.79 -4.66 -6.14
N PHE A 34 -3.01 -4.51 -4.83
CA PHE A 34 -2.86 -3.23 -4.15
C PHE A 34 -1.41 -2.72 -4.21
N ALA A 35 -0.44 -3.59 -3.88
CA ALA A 35 0.98 -3.22 -3.88
C ALA A 35 1.42 -2.75 -5.26
N ARG A 36 1.02 -3.45 -6.32
CA ARG A 36 1.30 -3.03 -7.71
C ARG A 36 0.65 -1.70 -8.04
N TYR A 37 -0.64 -1.52 -7.74
CA TYR A 37 -1.37 -0.29 -8.00
C TYR A 37 -0.70 0.92 -7.33
N VAL A 38 -0.48 0.85 -6.01
CA VAL A 38 0.08 1.97 -5.26
C VAL A 38 1.54 2.22 -5.64
N SER A 39 2.31 1.17 -5.97
CA SER A 39 3.69 1.35 -6.44
C SER A 39 3.77 2.13 -7.75
N ASN A 40 2.83 1.91 -8.68
CA ASN A 40 2.75 2.68 -9.91
C ASN A 40 2.41 4.14 -9.63
N ILE A 41 1.41 4.42 -8.78
CA ILE A 41 1.04 5.78 -8.38
C ILE A 41 2.22 6.52 -7.75
N LEU A 42 2.95 5.87 -6.83
CA LEU A 42 4.11 6.48 -6.17
C LEU A 42 5.26 6.76 -7.17
N ASN A 43 5.49 5.88 -8.14
CA ASN A 43 6.45 6.13 -9.22
C ASN A 43 6.00 7.31 -10.10
N ASP A 44 4.72 7.38 -10.47
CA ASP A 44 4.17 8.43 -11.33
C ASP A 44 4.29 9.83 -10.70
N ILE A 45 4.20 9.93 -9.37
CA ILE A 45 4.44 11.19 -8.64
C ILE A 45 5.93 11.46 -8.33
N GLY A 46 6.84 10.64 -8.87
CA GLY A 46 8.29 10.87 -8.83
C GLY A 46 9.02 10.28 -7.62
N MET A 47 8.44 9.30 -6.92
CA MET A 47 9.13 8.59 -5.83
C MET A 47 9.95 7.40 -6.36
N PHE A 48 11.02 7.05 -5.65
CA PHE A 48 11.70 5.77 -5.82
C PHE A 48 10.98 4.71 -4.99
N VAL A 49 10.46 3.68 -5.64
CA VAL A 49 9.61 2.67 -5.00
C VAL A 49 10.26 1.30 -5.01
N ASP A 50 10.35 0.68 -3.84
CA ASP A 50 10.66 -0.74 -3.66
C ASP A 50 9.42 -1.49 -3.17
N VAL A 51 9.14 -2.67 -3.73
CA VAL A 51 8.13 -3.59 -3.22
C VAL A 51 8.84 -4.83 -2.68
N VAL A 52 8.70 -5.07 -1.38
CA VAL A 52 9.35 -6.18 -0.67
C VAL A 52 8.30 -7.22 -0.30
N GLU A 53 8.43 -8.44 -0.82
CA GLU A 53 7.62 -9.57 -0.35
C GLU A 53 8.11 -10.02 1.03
N VAL A 54 7.18 -10.16 1.98
CA VAL A 54 7.49 -10.63 3.33
C VAL A 54 7.80 -12.14 3.28
N PRO A 55 8.92 -12.59 3.86
CA PRO A 55 9.27 -14.01 3.90
C PRO A 55 8.14 -14.87 4.46
N ARG A 56 7.89 -16.01 3.81
CA ARG A 56 6.77 -16.90 4.12
C ARG A 56 6.81 -17.44 5.56
N ASP A 57 7.99 -17.74 6.06
CA ASP A 57 8.23 -18.20 7.44
C ASP A 57 7.88 -17.13 8.48
N VAL A 58 8.14 -15.85 8.18
CA VAL A 58 7.71 -14.71 9.00
C VAL A 58 6.17 -14.63 9.04
N VAL A 59 5.51 -14.82 7.90
CA VAL A 59 4.04 -14.86 7.85
C VAL A 59 3.50 -16.04 8.65
N GLU A 60 4.07 -17.23 8.49
CA GLU A 60 3.67 -18.46 9.19
C GLU A 60 3.81 -18.34 10.71
N GLY A 61 4.87 -17.68 11.18
CA GLY A 61 5.10 -17.44 12.60
C GLY A 61 4.05 -16.54 13.27
N ILE A 62 3.34 -15.72 12.49
CA ILE A 62 2.37 -14.74 12.98
C ILE A 62 0.92 -15.18 12.69
N CYS A 63 0.65 -15.65 11.47
CA CYS A 63 -0.68 -16.05 10.99
C CYS A 63 -0.55 -17.27 10.06
N ARG A 64 -0.76 -18.47 10.60
CA ARG A 64 -0.63 -19.73 9.84
C ARG A 64 -1.65 -19.84 8.71
N GLU A 65 -2.85 -19.35 8.92
CA GLU A 65 -3.93 -19.31 7.93
C GLU A 65 -3.65 -18.31 6.79
N CYS A 66 -2.72 -17.38 7.00
CA CYS A 66 -2.32 -16.39 5.99
C CYS A 66 -1.15 -16.86 5.11
N VAL A 67 -0.54 -18.02 5.36
CA VAL A 67 0.68 -18.48 4.66
C VAL A 67 0.50 -18.63 3.14
N GLY A 68 -0.72 -18.94 2.70
CA GLY A 68 -1.08 -18.99 1.28
C GLY A 68 -1.29 -17.63 0.62
N TYR A 69 -1.16 -16.53 1.38
CA TYR A 69 -1.47 -15.17 0.97
C TYR A 69 -0.24 -14.27 1.18
N PRO A 70 0.62 -14.12 0.14
CA PRO A 70 1.82 -13.29 0.22
C PRO A 70 1.50 -11.86 0.67
N ARG A 71 2.42 -11.28 1.46
CA ARG A 71 2.32 -9.92 1.98
C ARG A 71 3.42 -9.07 1.38
N TYR A 72 3.13 -7.81 1.14
CA TYR A 72 4.07 -6.89 0.49
C TYR A 72 4.21 -5.62 1.32
N ILE A 73 5.44 -5.14 1.44
CA ILE A 73 5.75 -3.82 1.98
C ILE A 73 6.10 -2.93 0.80
N VAL A 74 5.36 -1.84 0.62
CA VAL A 74 5.69 -0.82 -0.38
C VAL A 74 6.45 0.31 0.30
N VAL A 75 7.66 0.59 -0.18
CA VAL A 75 8.53 1.63 0.37
C VAL A 75 8.79 2.69 -0.70
N GLY A 76 8.13 3.85 -0.57
CA GLY A 76 8.40 5.02 -1.40
C GLY A 76 9.42 5.94 -0.74
N ARG A 77 10.36 6.49 -1.53
CA ARG A 77 11.34 7.50 -1.09
C ARG A 77 11.33 8.71 -2.00
N ALA A 78 11.33 9.90 -1.41
CA ALA A 78 11.43 11.17 -2.14
C ALA A 78 12.47 12.08 -1.45
N GLY A 79 13.33 12.70 -2.25
CA GLY A 79 14.39 13.59 -1.78
C GLY A 79 15.54 12.87 -1.05
N PHE A 80 16.48 13.67 -0.53
CA PHE A 80 17.66 13.23 0.21
C PHE A 80 18.01 14.27 1.29
N GLY A 81 18.66 13.84 2.38
CA GLY A 81 19.12 14.74 3.44
C GLY A 81 18.61 14.38 4.84
N LYS A 82 18.78 15.31 5.79
CA LYS A 82 18.33 15.18 7.19
C LYS A 82 17.58 16.44 7.64
N PRO A 83 16.56 16.33 8.51
CA PRO A 83 16.02 15.08 9.07
C PRO A 83 15.23 14.26 8.04
N VAL A 84 15.17 12.95 8.23
CA VAL A 84 14.33 12.06 7.43
C VAL A 84 12.96 11.95 8.11
N ILE A 85 11.89 12.15 7.35
CA ILE A 85 10.51 11.94 7.81
C ILE A 85 10.00 10.65 7.20
N GLN A 86 9.50 9.75 8.05
CA GLN A 86 8.89 8.49 7.62
C GLN A 86 7.40 8.52 7.92
N PHE A 87 6.59 8.28 6.89
CA PHE A 87 5.18 7.96 7.03
C PHE A 87 5.02 6.44 7.01
N ASN A 88 4.31 5.89 7.99
CA ASN A 88 3.97 4.48 8.03
C ASN A 88 2.44 4.35 8.04
N GLY A 89 1.94 3.35 7.31
CA GLY A 89 0.53 3.00 7.25
C GLY A 89 0.38 1.55 6.83
N HIS A 90 -0.84 1.04 6.96
CA HIS A 90 -1.23 -0.26 6.48
C HIS A 90 -2.42 -0.11 5.53
N TYR A 91 -2.57 -1.04 4.59
CA TYR A 91 -3.57 -0.99 3.54
C TYR A 91 -4.59 -2.13 3.63
N ASP A 92 -4.42 -3.04 4.59
CA ASP A 92 -5.34 -4.12 4.83
C ASP A 92 -6.56 -3.66 5.63
N VAL A 93 -7.70 -4.28 5.32
CA VAL A 93 -8.99 -4.01 5.97
C VAL A 93 -9.60 -5.29 6.48
N VAL A 94 -10.47 -5.20 7.48
CA VAL A 94 -11.27 -6.34 7.94
C VAL A 94 -12.42 -6.64 6.96
N PRO A 95 -13.01 -7.85 6.97
CA PRO A 95 -14.21 -8.14 6.18
C PRO A 95 -15.33 -7.13 6.46
N ALA A 96 -16.02 -6.71 5.40
CA ALA A 96 -17.23 -5.90 5.53
C ALA A 96 -18.32 -6.68 6.27
N GLY A 97 -18.99 -6.03 7.22
CA GLY A 97 -20.08 -6.58 8.03
C GLY A 97 -21.45 -6.19 7.49
#